data_AF-A0A9W6WEU0-F1
#
_entry.id   AF-A0A9W6WEU0-F1
#
_cell.length_a   1.000
_cell.length_b   1.000
_cell.length_c   1.000
_cell.angle_alpha   90.00
_cell.angle_beta   90.00
_cell.angle_gamma   90.00
#
_symmetry.space_group_name_H-M   'P 1'
#
loop_
_entity.id
_entity.type
_entity.pdbx_description
1 polymer ?
#
loop_
_entity_poly.entity_id
_entity_poly.type
_entity_poly.pdbx_seq_one_letter_code
_entity_poly.pdbx_strand_id
1 'polypeptide(L)'
;MNKLKMSDAMIMLIKELTSDGNINQQLYNSLPLSEKHLFVKVLKLTHLYYNDKSVLEDPNKRLIQEFNKLRGELALGNNNPGLIRELKMITLDLHAQKIISDKDFKSIIVNLP
;
A
#
# COMPACT_ATOMS: atom_id res chain seq x y z
N MET A 1 -6.10 15.21 21.35
CA MET A 1 -5.23 14.08 20.96
C MET A 1 -6.13 12.93 20.53
N ASN A 2 -6.37 12.74 19.23
CA ASN A 2 -7.19 11.62 18.76
C ASN A 2 -6.45 10.33 19.06
N LYS A 3 -6.93 9.55 20.03
CA LYS A 3 -6.47 8.17 20.22
C LYS A 3 -6.84 7.41 18.94
N LEU A 4 -5.83 6.98 18.19
CA LEU A 4 -6.02 5.98 17.13
C LEU A 4 -6.65 4.75 17.80
N LYS A 5 -7.97 4.58 17.65
CA LYS A 5 -8.64 3.35 18.05
C LYS A 5 -8.32 2.32 16.97
N MET A 6 -7.42 1.40 17.29
CA MET A 6 -7.28 0.16 16.53
C MET A 6 -8.53 -0.69 16.79
N SER A 7 -8.97 -1.41 15.77
CA SER A 7 -10.03 -2.41 15.90
C SER A 7 -9.58 -3.54 16.84
N ASP A 8 -10.55 -4.23 17.43
CA ASP A 8 -10.27 -5.40 18.25
C ASP A 8 -9.52 -6.49 17.45
N ALA A 9 -9.82 -6.61 16.16
CA ALA A 9 -9.11 -7.50 15.24
C ALA A 9 -7.63 -7.12 15.10
N MET A 10 -7.31 -5.84 14.94
CA MET A 10 -5.94 -5.35 14.87
C MET A 10 -5.18 -5.55 16.20
N ILE A 11 -5.84 -5.31 17.33
CA ILE A 11 -5.27 -5.56 18.66
C ILE A 11 -4.96 -7.04 18.85
N MET A 12 -5.90 -7.92 18.47
CA MET A 12 -5.72 -9.37 18.54
C MET A 12 -4.57 -9.84 17.66
N LEU A 13 -4.47 -9.33 16.43
CA LEU A 13 -3.39 -9.66 15.50
C LEU A 13 -2.01 -9.27 16.05
N ILE A 14 -1.90 -8.10 16.70
CA ILE A 14 -0.65 -7.67 17.36
C ILE A 14 -0.33 -8.58 18.55
N LYS A 15 -1.33 -8.96 19.36
CA LYS A 15 -1.12 -9.85 20.51
C LYS A 15 -0.62 -11.23 20.08
N GLU A 16 -1.23 -11.82 19.06
CA GLU A 16 -0.83 -13.11 18.50
C GLU A 16 0.61 -13.04 17.97
N LEU A 17 0.95 -11.99 17.20
CA LEU A 17 2.32 -11.76 16.75
C LEU A 17 3.32 -11.69 17.92
N THR A 18 2.99 -10.97 19.00
CA THR A 18 3.90 -10.84 20.15
C THR A 18 4.02 -12.09 21.01
N SER A 19 3.00 -12.96 21.00
CA SER A 19 2.94 -14.14 21.88
C SER A 19 3.51 -15.38 21.17
N ASP A 20 3.04 -15.63 19.94
CA ASP A 20 3.30 -16.87 19.20
C ASP A 20 4.33 -16.70 18.09
N GLY A 21 4.70 -15.45 17.77
CA GLY A 21 5.62 -15.13 16.67
C GLY A 21 5.05 -15.41 15.28
N ASN A 22 3.79 -15.85 15.19
CA ASN A 22 3.11 -16.18 13.94
C ASN A 22 2.05 -15.13 13.61
N ILE A 23 1.82 -14.90 12.31
CA ILE A 23 0.81 -13.96 11.83
C ILE A 23 -0.43 -14.71 11.36
N ASN A 24 -1.56 -14.48 12.02
CA ASN A 24 -2.85 -15.00 11.59
C ASN A 24 -3.32 -14.31 10.30
N GLN A 25 -3.09 -15.00 9.19
CA GLN A 25 -3.34 -14.46 7.85
C GLN A 25 -4.83 -14.24 7.58
N GLN A 26 -5.73 -15.06 8.14
CA GLN A 26 -7.18 -14.88 7.98
C GLN A 26 -7.64 -13.59 8.67
N LEU A 27 -7.15 -13.37 9.90
CA LEU A 27 -7.44 -12.16 10.64
C LEU A 27 -6.86 -10.92 9.92
N TYR A 28 -5.61 -10.99 9.47
CA TYR A 28 -5.00 -9.93 8.64
C TYR A 28 -5.84 -9.63 7.40
N ASN A 29 -6.29 -10.64 6.67
CA ASN A 29 -7.08 -10.46 5.44
C ASN A 29 -8.42 -9.79 5.69
N SER A 30 -9.01 -9.98 6.87
CA SER A 30 -10.27 -9.33 7.28
C SER A 30 -10.10 -7.85 7.64
N LEU A 31 -8.89 -7.38 7.92
CA LEU A 31 -8.64 -6.00 8.30
C LEU A 31 -8.97 -5.03 7.14
N PRO A 32 -9.51 -3.83 7.46
CA PRO A 32 -9.64 -2.78 6.47
C PRO A 32 -8.26 -2.34 5.97
N LEU A 33 -8.21 -1.81 4.74
CA LEU A 33 -6.97 -1.44 4.08
C LEU A 33 -6.11 -0.48 4.92
N SER A 34 -6.72 0.47 5.62
CA SER A 34 -6.03 1.40 6.53
C SER A 34 -5.31 0.70 7.68
N GLU A 35 -5.91 -0.35 8.26
CA GLU A 35 -5.29 -1.13 9.34
C GLU A 35 -4.24 -2.10 8.81
N LYS A 36 -4.42 -2.67 7.62
CA LYS A 36 -3.36 -3.43 6.94
C LYS A 36 -2.10 -2.60 6.73
N HIS A 37 -2.25 -1.34 6.31
CA HIS A 37 -1.14 -0.40 6.20
C HIS A 37 -0.47 -0.12 7.55
N LEU A 38 -1.27 0.12 8.59
CA LEU A 38 -0.76 0.35 9.93
C LEU A 38 0.02 -0.87 10.44
N PHE A 39 -0.50 -2.07 10.24
CA PHE A 39 0.14 -3.32 10.64
C PHE A 39 1.48 -3.53 9.92
N VAL A 40 1.52 -3.38 8.60
CA VAL A 40 2.78 -3.46 7.82
C VAL A 40 3.79 -2.40 8.29
N LYS A 41 3.33 -1.19 8.65
CA LYS A 41 4.20 -0.15 9.21
C LYS A 41 4.78 -0.55 10.56
N VAL A 42 3.97 -1.15 11.44
CA VAL A 42 4.44 -1.70 12.72
C VAL A 42 5.52 -2.74 12.49
N LEU A 43 5.26 -3.74 11.63
CA LEU A 43 6.24 -4.79 11.29
C LEU A 43 7.55 -4.24 10.73
N LYS A 44 7.49 -3.19 9.90
CA LYS A 44 8.70 -2.53 9.36
C LYS A 44 9.50 -1.82 10.45
N LEU A 45 8.82 -1.12 11.37
CA LEU A 45 9.46 -0.40 12.48
C LEU A 45 10.07 -1.36 13.51
N THR A 46 9.47 -2.52 13.72
CA THR A 46 9.98 -3.55 14.64
C THR A 46 10.96 -4.52 13.97
N HIS A 47 11.30 -4.30 12.69
CA HIS A 47 12.14 -5.17 11.86
C HIS A 47 11.62 -6.62 11.69
N LEU A 48 10.40 -6.93 12.14
CA LEU A 48 9.76 -8.25 11.98
C LEU A 48 9.30 -8.52 10.54
N TYR A 49 9.12 -7.47 9.74
CA TYR A 49 8.65 -7.58 8.36
C TYR A 49 9.51 -8.49 7.46
N TYR A 50 10.80 -8.61 7.74
CA TYR A 50 11.72 -9.38 6.90
C TYR A 50 11.63 -10.89 7.15
N ASN A 51 11.17 -11.31 8.33
CA ASN A 51 10.99 -12.72 8.66
C ASN A 51 9.70 -13.28 8.05
N ASP A 52 8.65 -12.45 7.97
CA ASP A 52 7.30 -12.88 7.56
C ASP A 52 6.88 -12.38 6.17
N LYS A 53 7.85 -11.89 5.39
CA LYS A 53 7.63 -11.25 4.08
C LYS A 53 6.91 -12.14 3.07
N SER A 54 7.00 -13.46 3.22
CA SER A 54 6.34 -14.45 2.37
C SER A 54 4.86 -14.67 2.71
N VAL A 55 4.41 -14.26 3.90
CA VAL A 55 3.06 -14.55 4.42
C VAL A 55 2.09 -13.39 4.21
N LEU A 56 2.58 -12.15 4.17
CA LEU A 56 1.73 -10.97 4.05
C LEU A 56 1.75 -10.40 2.64
N GLU A 57 0.59 -10.43 1.98
CA GLU A 57 0.41 -9.71 0.72
C GLU A 57 0.55 -8.21 0.98
N ASP A 58 1.44 -7.53 0.23
CA ASP A 58 1.60 -6.09 0.35
C ASP A 58 0.27 -5.40 0.01
N PRO A 59 -0.33 -4.61 0.93
CA PRO A 59 -1.61 -3.96 0.70
C PRO A 59 -1.58 -3.01 -0.50
N ASN A 60 -0.39 -2.56 -0.92
CA ASN A 60 -0.21 -1.72 -2.10
C ASN A 60 0.07 -2.49 -3.38
N LYS A 61 0.24 -3.81 -3.33
CA LYS A 61 0.63 -4.62 -4.49
C LYS A 61 -0.26 -4.38 -5.69
N ARG A 62 -1.58 -4.40 -5.50
CA ARG A 62 -2.56 -4.17 -6.57
C ARG A 62 -2.47 -2.76 -7.13
N LEU A 63 -2.33 -1.75 -6.27
CA LEU A 63 -2.24 -0.35 -6.67
C LEU A 63 -0.95 -0.09 -7.46
N ILE A 64 0.18 -0.67 -7.03
CA ILE A 64 1.47 -0.62 -7.74
C ILE A 64 1.38 -1.35 -9.08
N GLN A 65 0.71 -2.50 -9.13
CA GLN A 65 0.51 -3.24 -10.38
C GLN A 65 -0.29 -2.42 -11.40
N GLU A 66 -1.41 -1.81 -10.98
CA GLU A 66 -2.22 -0.99 -11.87
C GLU A 66 -1.46 0.26 -12.32
N PHE A 67 -0.75 0.94 -11.41
CA PHE A 67 0.14 2.04 -11.75
C PHE A 67 1.18 1.66 -12.82
N ASN A 68 1.87 0.52 -12.65
CA ASN A 68 2.87 0.06 -13.60
C ASN A 68 2.27 -0.30 -14.96
N LYS A 69 1.08 -0.93 -14.96
CA LYS A 69 0.34 -1.25 -16.17
C LYS A 69 -0.02 0.02 -16.95
N LEU A 70 -0.64 1.01 -16.29
CA LEU A 70 -1.02 2.28 -16.92
C LEU A 70 0.20 3.06 -17.44
N ARG A 71 1.32 3.06 -16.71
CA ARG A 71 2.58 3.62 -17.22
C ARG A 71 3.10 2.88 -18.45
N GLY A 72 2.99 1.56 -18.47
CA GLY A 72 3.36 0.73 -19.62
C GLY A 72 2.54 1.08 -20.86
N GLU A 73 1.21 1.17 -20.72
CA GLU A 73 0.31 1.60 -21.78
C GLU A 73 0.69 2.98 -22.34
N LEU A 74 0.97 3.95 -21.46
CA LEU A 74 1.41 5.28 -21.87
C LEU A 74 2.75 5.23 -22.62
N ALA A 75 3.71 4.42 -22.15
CA ALA A 75 5.01 4.22 -22.81
C ALA A 75 4.87 3.55 -24.18
N LEU A 76 3.82 2.77 -24.40
CA LEU A 76 3.45 2.19 -25.70
C LEU A 76 2.72 3.18 -26.62
N GLY A 77 2.52 4.43 -26.19
CA GLY A 77 1.89 5.49 -26.97
C GLY A 77 0.37 5.61 -26.79
N ASN A 78 -0.22 4.89 -25.82
CA ASN A 78 -1.64 4.99 -25.51
C ASN A 78 -1.94 6.28 -24.71
N ASN A 79 -2.19 7.38 -25.43
CA ASN A 79 -2.49 8.69 -24.85
C ASN A 79 -3.99 8.92 -24.60
N ASN A 80 -4.74 7.86 -24.28
CA ASN A 80 -6.16 7.98 -23.98
C ASN A 80 -6.36 8.91 -22.75
N PRO A 81 -7.19 9.98 -22.84
CA PRO A 81 -7.38 10.91 -21.72
C PRO A 81 -7.93 10.25 -20.44
N GLY A 82 -8.75 9.21 -20.57
CA GLY A 82 -9.26 8.43 -19.45
C GLY A 82 -8.15 7.67 -18.72
N LEU A 83 -7.24 7.05 -19.47
CA LEU A 83 -6.07 6.36 -18.93
C LEU A 83 -5.15 7.32 -18.19
N ILE A 84 -4.86 8.49 -18.77
CA ILE A 84 -4.02 9.51 -18.14
C ILE A 84 -4.66 10.01 -16.84
N ARG A 85 -5.98 10.23 -16.84
CA ARG A 85 -6.73 10.61 -15.64
C ARG A 85 -6.62 9.55 -14.55
N GLU A 86 -6.82 8.28 -14.89
CA GLU A 86 -6.70 7.16 -13.95
C GLU A 86 -5.29 7.05 -13.38
N LEU A 87 -4.27 7.17 -14.24
CA LEU A 87 -2.87 7.17 -13.84
C LEU A 87 -2.57 8.33 -12.86
N LYS A 88 -3.08 9.53 -13.13
CA LYS A 88 -2.94 10.69 -12.22
C LYS A 88 -3.60 10.43 -10.86
N MET A 89 -4.80 9.84 -10.82
CA MET A 89 -5.49 9.50 -9.57
C MET A 89 -4.68 8.49 -8.73
N ILE A 90 -4.25 7.39 -9.34
CA ILE A 90 -3.44 6.38 -8.64
C ILE A 90 -2.10 6.96 -8.17
N THR A 91 -1.51 7.87 -8.95
CA THR A 91 -0.26 8.54 -8.58
C THR A 91 -0.41 9.40 -7.32
N LEU A 92 -1.56 10.08 -7.15
CA LEU A 92 -1.87 10.82 -5.92
C LEU A 92 -1.93 9.86 -4.71
N ASP A 93 -2.64 8.75 -4.85
CA ASP A 93 -2.79 7.76 -3.78
C ASP A 93 -1.44 7.13 -3.38
N LEU A 94 -0.60 6.81 -4.36
CA LEU A 94 0.74 6.24 -4.12
C LEU A 94 1.70 7.25 -3.47
N HIS A 95 1.62 8.52 -3.85
CA HIS A 95 2.44 9.58 -3.27
C HIS A 95 2.03 9.91 -1.83
N ALA A 96 0.73 9.99 -1.55
CA ALA A 96 0.21 10.17 -0.19
C ALA A 96 0.69 9.06 0.76
N GLN A 97 0.90 7.86 0.23
CA GLN A 97 1.41 6.70 0.96
C GLN A 97 2.94 6.58 0.96
N LYS A 98 3.66 7.54 0.36
CA LYS A 98 5.12 7.58 0.23
C LYS A 98 5.72 6.34 -0.46
N ILE A 99 4.98 5.77 -1.41
CA ILE A 99 5.41 4.59 -2.18
C ILE A 99 6.27 5.00 -3.38
N ILE A 100 5.90 6.12 -4.02
CA ILE A 100 6.62 6.68 -5.17
C ILE A 100 7.36 7.96 -4.79
N SER A 101 8.38 8.31 -5.57
CA SER A 101 9.19 9.51 -5.33
C SER A 101 8.48 10.80 -5.77
N ASP A 102 8.89 11.94 -5.20
CA ASP A 102 8.43 13.27 -5.67
C ASP A 102 8.76 13.51 -7.16
N LYS A 103 9.84 12.91 -7.64
CA LYS A 103 10.24 12.98 -9.05
C LYS A 103 9.22 12.25 -9.93
N ASP A 104 8.86 11.02 -9.57
CA ASP A 104 7.85 10.23 -10.30
C ASP A 104 6.50 10.93 -10.25
N PHE A 105 6.12 11.43 -9.07
CA PHE A 105 4.90 12.19 -8.88
C PHE A 105 4.81 13.40 -9.83
N LYS A 106 5.84 14.26 -9.84
CA LYS A 106 5.87 15.45 -10.72
C LYS A 106 5.82 15.06 -12.21
N SER A 107 6.53 13.99 -12.59
CA SER A 107 6.57 13.53 -13.99
C SER A 107 5.20 13.13 -14.54
N ILE A 108 4.28 12.69 -13.67
CA ILE A 108 2.95 12.23 -14.07
C ILE A 108 1.89 13.30 -13.84
N ILE A 109 1.90 13.96 -12.68
CA ILE A 109 0.86 14.93 -12.31
C ILE A 109 1.02 16.25 -13.06
N VAL A 110 2.26 16.72 -13.23
CA VAL A 110 2.54 18.04 -13.82
C VAL A 110 2.79 17.95 -15.32
N ASN A 111 3.52 16.91 -15.75
CA ASN A 111 4.04 16.88 -17.13
C ASN A 111 3.16 16.09 -18.11
N LEU A 112 2.19 15.30 -17.63
CA LEU A 112 1.22 14.67 -18.52
C LEU A 112 0.01 15.60 -18.74
N PRO A 113 -0.55 15.63 -19.96
CA PRO A 113 -1.72 16.44 -20.28
C PRO A 113 -2.95 16.07 -19.46
#